data_AF-A0A958ICR4-F1
#
_entry.id   AF-A0A958ICR4-F1
#
_cell.length_a   1.000
_cell.length_b   1.000
_cell.length_c   1.000
_cell.angle_alpha   90.00
_cell.angle_beta   90.00
_cell.angle_gamma   90.00
#
_symmetry.space_group_name_H-M   'P 1'
#
loop_
_entity.id
_entity.type
_entity.pdbx_description
1 polymer ?
#
loop_
_entity_poly.entity_id
_entity_poly.type
_entity_poly.pdbx_seq_one_letter_code
_entity_poly.pdbx_strand_id
1 'polypeptide(L)'
;MLMLLSTVATAYPFDGFGTTGIRRLLRLSLIANGQLKGTPLPPGGQKSIADISLNLTGTKGDSLAGPFTPDPLLQKTIDGLFPNRDASYAMAMLDITPGRAPRYAERKPGNKFNPGSVGKLAIAAGLFTELARLFPESVEQRINLLKTRMVTADRWAQPNHHEIPIYDIEKRTYAARAVRDGDTFSLYEWTDHTLSASSNAAASILWKEVMLMRRFGAAYPPSPEAEKQFFAEFPRDSLRIMALDIVNSPLRAIGISADDWQLGSFFTATGKKIVPGEGSWGNPRGILQYLIALERGKIVDEWSSLEIKRMMYMTARRIRYASSPALNEAAVFFKSGSLYRCKEEAGFSCGKYKGNVENNMNSVAIVEQPDGRCYMVVLMSNVLKVNSAVEHQTLATYIDRAIKTAEKKD
;
A
#
# COMPACT_ATOMS: atom_id res chain seq x y z
N MET A 1 -22.34 -45.62 -2.08
CA MET A 1 -21.45 -44.89 -1.16
C MET A 1 -21.17 -43.53 -1.79
N LEU A 2 -21.79 -42.47 -1.28
CA LEU A 2 -21.68 -41.13 -1.87
C LEU A 2 -20.36 -40.50 -1.40
N MET A 3 -19.39 -40.32 -2.30
CA MET A 3 -18.19 -39.55 -1.98
C MET A 3 -18.57 -38.08 -1.85
N LEU A 4 -18.62 -37.56 -0.61
CA LEU A 4 -18.47 -36.13 -0.40
C LEU A 4 -17.04 -35.75 -0.82
N LEU A 5 -16.92 -35.15 -2.00
CA LEU A 5 -15.77 -34.35 -2.36
C LEU A 5 -15.77 -33.10 -1.49
N SER A 6 -15.14 -33.20 -0.31
CA SER A 6 -14.81 -32.04 0.52
C SER A 6 -13.92 -31.11 -0.29
N THR A 7 -14.51 -30.06 -0.86
CA THR A 7 -13.77 -29.02 -1.58
C THR A 7 -12.73 -28.41 -0.65
N VAL A 8 -11.47 -28.40 -1.10
CA VAL A 8 -10.34 -27.93 -0.31
C VAL A 8 -10.55 -26.46 0.05
N ALA A 9 -10.56 -26.15 1.35
CA ALA A 9 -10.73 -24.79 1.82
C ALA A 9 -9.46 -23.97 1.54
N THR A 10 -9.52 -23.12 0.51
CA THR A 10 -8.57 -22.02 0.27
C THR A 10 -9.15 -20.74 0.88
N ALA A 11 -8.44 -20.10 1.81
CA ALA A 11 -9.05 -19.32 2.88
C ALA A 11 -8.31 -18.04 3.38
N TYR A 12 -7.58 -17.26 2.54
CA TYR A 12 -7.19 -15.80 2.66
C TYR A 12 -5.78 -15.62 2.03
N PRO A 13 -5.08 -14.49 2.20
CA PRO A 13 -3.76 -14.56 2.82
C PRO A 13 -3.82 -15.41 4.11
N PHE A 14 -2.98 -15.32 5.15
CA PHE A 14 -3.08 -16.25 6.30
C PHE A 14 -2.90 -17.74 5.93
N ASP A 15 -3.95 -18.38 5.43
CA ASP A 15 -3.96 -19.45 4.43
C ASP A 15 -2.93 -19.23 3.30
N GLY A 16 -2.83 -18.01 2.75
CA GLY A 16 -1.81 -17.65 1.76
C GLY A 16 -0.34 -17.82 2.18
N PHE A 17 -0.06 -18.31 3.40
CA PHE A 17 1.23 -18.87 3.77
C PHE A 17 1.72 -19.95 2.80
N GLY A 18 0.84 -20.83 2.30
CA GLY A 18 1.24 -21.90 1.38
C GLY A 18 1.94 -21.36 0.12
N THR A 19 1.31 -20.37 -0.52
CA THR A 19 1.83 -19.69 -1.72
C THR A 19 3.04 -18.81 -1.40
N THR A 20 2.94 -17.95 -0.38
CA THR A 20 3.91 -16.85 -0.16
C THR A 20 5.07 -17.17 0.80
N GLY A 21 4.91 -18.16 1.68
CA GLY A 21 5.84 -18.43 2.78
C GLY A 21 5.86 -17.38 3.90
N ILE A 22 5.02 -16.34 3.86
CA ILE A 22 5.02 -15.25 4.85
C ILE A 22 4.59 -15.79 6.23
N ARG A 23 5.51 -15.94 7.17
CA ARG A 23 5.28 -16.72 8.41
C ARG A 23 4.15 -16.16 9.29
N ARG A 24 3.97 -14.84 9.32
CA ARG A 24 2.86 -14.20 10.08
C ARG A 24 1.48 -14.56 9.54
N LEU A 25 1.38 -14.99 8.28
CA LEU A 25 0.14 -15.46 7.69
C LEU A 25 -0.27 -16.78 8.33
N LEU A 26 0.64 -17.75 8.45
CA LEU A 26 0.37 -19.01 9.16
C LEU A 26 -0.17 -18.75 10.58
N ARG A 27 0.40 -17.80 11.32
CA ARG A 27 -0.10 -17.39 12.64
C ARG A 27 -1.57 -16.94 12.60
N LEU A 28 -1.95 -16.15 11.62
CA LEU A 28 -3.33 -15.67 11.46
C LEU A 28 -4.28 -16.83 11.10
N SER A 29 -3.84 -17.80 10.30
CA SER A 29 -4.60 -19.01 9.95
C SER A 29 -4.83 -19.88 11.18
N LEU A 30 -3.78 -20.13 11.96
CA LEU A 30 -3.87 -20.87 13.21
C LEU A 30 -4.82 -20.19 14.21
N ILE A 31 -4.91 -18.86 14.23
CA ILE A 31 -5.88 -18.13 15.08
C ILE A 31 -7.30 -18.28 14.55
N ALA A 32 -7.51 -18.09 13.24
CA ALA A 32 -8.83 -18.23 12.60
C ALA A 32 -9.41 -19.65 12.80
N ASN A 33 -8.55 -20.68 12.74
CA ASN A 33 -8.91 -22.08 12.94
C ASN A 33 -8.97 -22.51 14.42
N GLY A 34 -8.80 -21.59 15.39
CA GLY A 34 -8.79 -21.91 16.83
C GLY A 34 -7.59 -22.71 17.34
N GLN A 35 -6.60 -22.98 16.48
CA GLN A 35 -5.38 -23.75 16.77
C GLN A 35 -4.29 -22.94 17.49
N LEU A 36 -4.48 -21.62 17.64
CA LEU A 36 -3.61 -20.70 18.39
C LEU A 36 -4.45 -19.58 19.03
N LYS A 37 -4.19 -19.26 20.30
CA LYS A 37 -4.84 -18.12 20.95
C LYS A 37 -4.31 -16.79 20.40
N GLY A 38 -5.20 -15.86 20.09
CA GLY A 38 -4.86 -14.51 19.66
C GLY A 38 -6.08 -13.69 19.27
N THR A 39 -5.89 -12.41 18.94
CA THR A 39 -6.95 -11.56 18.40
C THR A 39 -7.34 -12.03 16.99
N PRO A 40 -8.62 -12.36 16.74
CA PRO A 40 -9.08 -12.69 15.39
C PRO A 40 -9.04 -11.46 14.48
N LEU A 41 -9.07 -11.69 13.16
CA LEU A 41 -9.24 -10.63 12.18
C LEU A 41 -10.68 -10.09 12.24
N PRO A 42 -10.91 -8.77 12.03
CA PRO A 42 -12.27 -8.23 11.92
C PRO A 42 -13.01 -8.91 10.76
N PRO A 43 -14.37 -8.94 10.75
CA PRO A 43 -15.14 -9.70 9.75
C PRO A 43 -14.76 -9.38 8.31
N GLY A 44 -14.68 -8.10 7.95
CA GLY A 44 -14.24 -7.65 6.63
C GLY A 44 -12.75 -7.91 6.32
N GLY A 45 -12.00 -8.45 7.26
CA GLY A 45 -10.60 -8.87 7.14
C GLY A 45 -10.43 -10.39 6.99
N GLN A 46 -11.44 -11.13 6.52
CA GLN A 46 -11.42 -12.60 6.44
C GLN A 46 -11.57 -13.19 5.00
N LYS A 47 -11.62 -12.38 3.93
CA LYS A 47 -11.74 -12.85 2.51
C LYS A 47 -10.63 -13.80 2.03
N SER A 48 -11.00 -14.93 1.44
CA SER A 48 -10.06 -15.88 0.85
C SER A 48 -9.09 -15.29 -0.20
N ILE A 49 -7.97 -15.96 -0.53
CA ILE A 49 -7.10 -15.54 -1.65
C ILE A 49 -7.82 -15.58 -3.00
N ALA A 50 -8.86 -16.43 -3.11
CA ALA A 50 -9.77 -16.53 -4.24
C ALA A 50 -10.91 -15.50 -4.17
N ASP A 51 -11.32 -15.05 -2.98
CA ASP A 51 -12.35 -14.01 -2.78
C ASP A 51 -11.83 -12.59 -3.09
N ILE A 52 -10.53 -12.46 -3.30
CA ILE A 52 -9.87 -11.23 -3.74
C ILE A 52 -9.64 -11.35 -5.24
N SER A 53 -10.36 -10.52 -6.00
CA SER A 53 -10.28 -10.38 -7.45
C SER A 53 -10.02 -8.93 -7.85
N LEU A 54 -9.87 -8.68 -9.14
CA LEU A 54 -9.78 -7.34 -9.73
C LEU A 54 -11.14 -6.95 -10.33
N ASN A 55 -11.67 -5.77 -9.98
CA ASN A 55 -13.05 -5.38 -10.29
C ASN A 55 -13.21 -4.59 -11.60
N LEU A 56 -12.11 -4.26 -12.28
CA LEU A 56 -12.04 -3.45 -13.50
C LEU A 56 -11.24 -4.15 -14.62
N THR A 57 -11.17 -5.47 -14.65
CA THR A 57 -10.57 -6.18 -15.79
C THR A 57 -11.41 -6.01 -17.07
N GLY A 58 -10.77 -6.16 -18.23
CA GLY A 58 -11.41 -6.07 -19.54
C GLY A 58 -12.05 -4.70 -19.86
N THR A 59 -13.10 -4.72 -20.67
CA THR A 59 -13.73 -3.52 -21.25
C THR A 59 -14.27 -2.53 -20.21
N LYS A 60 -14.75 -3.03 -19.05
CA LYS A 60 -15.22 -2.18 -17.94
C LYS A 60 -14.14 -1.20 -17.51
N GLY A 61 -12.92 -1.67 -17.26
CA GLY A 61 -11.82 -0.81 -16.84
C GLY A 61 -11.14 -0.05 -17.97
N ASP A 62 -11.17 -0.56 -19.20
CA ASP A 62 -10.60 0.17 -20.34
C ASP A 62 -11.39 1.43 -20.71
N SER A 63 -12.70 1.48 -20.39
CA SER A 63 -13.48 2.72 -20.41
C SER A 63 -13.01 3.78 -19.39
N LEU A 64 -12.23 3.38 -18.39
CA LEU A 64 -11.74 4.22 -17.28
C LEU A 64 -10.26 4.61 -17.44
N ALA A 65 -9.72 4.52 -18.67
CA ALA A 65 -8.36 4.95 -18.98
C ALA A 65 -8.19 6.47 -19.18
N GLY A 66 -9.31 7.21 -19.31
CA GLY A 66 -9.33 8.65 -19.59
C GLY A 66 -9.52 9.55 -18.37
N PRO A 67 -9.62 10.88 -18.56
CA PRO A 67 -9.96 11.83 -17.51
C PRO A 67 -11.40 11.62 -17.03
N PHE A 68 -11.61 11.64 -15.71
CA PHE A 68 -12.93 11.49 -15.12
C PHE A 68 -13.67 12.82 -15.03
N THR A 69 -14.93 12.84 -15.47
CA THR A 69 -15.85 13.96 -15.22
C THR A 69 -16.61 13.68 -13.91
N PRO A 70 -16.69 14.63 -12.97
CA PRO A 70 -17.45 14.42 -11.73
C PRO A 70 -18.93 14.14 -11.98
N ASP A 71 -19.48 13.14 -11.27
CA ASP A 71 -20.92 12.88 -11.22
C ASP A 71 -21.59 13.99 -10.38
N PRO A 72 -22.57 14.75 -10.91
CA PRO A 72 -23.10 15.92 -10.21
C PRO A 72 -23.77 15.61 -8.86
N LEU A 73 -24.37 14.43 -8.70
CA LEU A 73 -25.07 14.05 -7.47
C LEU A 73 -24.09 13.58 -6.39
N LEU A 74 -23.12 12.74 -6.77
CA LEU A 74 -22.04 12.29 -5.89
C LEU A 74 -21.16 13.48 -5.50
N GLN A 75 -20.74 14.32 -6.45
CA GLN A 75 -19.94 15.51 -6.21
C GLN A 75 -20.61 16.45 -5.20
N LYS A 76 -21.90 16.79 -5.41
CA LYS A 76 -22.68 17.60 -4.46
C LYS A 76 -22.74 16.99 -3.05
N THR A 77 -22.84 15.66 -2.96
CA THR A 77 -22.88 14.94 -1.67
C THR A 77 -21.52 14.96 -0.98
N ILE A 78 -20.43 14.81 -1.74
CA ILE A 78 -19.05 14.85 -1.24
C ILE A 78 -18.62 16.27 -0.83
N ASP A 79 -18.98 17.31 -1.60
CA ASP A 79 -18.71 18.70 -1.22
C ASP A 79 -19.40 19.09 0.09
N GLY A 80 -20.59 18.53 0.37
CA GLY A 80 -21.30 18.67 1.64
C GLY A 80 -20.58 18.09 2.87
N LEU A 81 -19.48 17.34 2.70
CA LEU A 81 -18.69 16.79 3.82
C LEU A 81 -17.61 17.75 4.35
N PHE A 82 -17.32 18.82 3.61
CA PHE A 82 -16.23 19.77 3.87
C PHE A 82 -16.60 21.18 4.40
N PRO A 83 -17.86 21.61 4.55
CA PRO A 83 -18.16 22.82 5.32
C PRO A 83 -17.57 22.70 6.73
N ASN A 84 -16.99 23.80 7.23
CA ASN A 84 -16.31 23.87 8.53
C ASN A 84 -15.09 22.94 8.70
N ARG A 85 -14.58 22.35 7.61
CA ARG A 85 -13.30 21.64 7.59
C ARG A 85 -12.19 22.49 7.00
N ASP A 86 -10.96 22.20 7.39
CA ASP A 86 -9.77 22.91 6.93
C ASP A 86 -9.60 22.87 5.40
N ALA A 87 -9.05 23.96 4.84
CA ALA A 87 -8.92 24.12 3.41
C ALA A 87 -7.89 23.17 2.76
N SER A 88 -7.02 22.51 3.53
CA SER A 88 -6.00 21.58 3.00
C SER A 88 -6.54 20.21 2.59
N TYR A 89 -7.79 19.84 2.95
CA TYR A 89 -8.36 18.57 2.52
C TYR A 89 -8.50 18.51 0.99
N ALA A 90 -7.89 17.47 0.42
CA ALA A 90 -7.95 17.12 -0.99
C ALA A 90 -8.34 15.65 -1.16
N MET A 91 -9.12 15.34 -2.19
CA MET A 91 -9.69 14.02 -2.45
C MET A 91 -9.84 13.75 -3.95
N ALA A 92 -9.73 12.48 -4.31
CA ALA A 92 -10.34 11.93 -5.52
C ALA A 92 -10.93 10.56 -5.17
N MET A 93 -12.12 10.25 -5.68
CA MET A 93 -12.76 8.96 -5.46
C MET A 93 -13.54 8.48 -6.68
N LEU A 94 -13.62 7.17 -6.86
CA LEU A 94 -14.38 6.53 -7.92
C LEU A 94 -15.21 5.38 -7.34
N ASP A 95 -16.53 5.51 -7.41
CA ASP A 95 -17.50 4.45 -7.14
C ASP A 95 -17.59 3.55 -8.38
N ILE A 96 -17.28 2.26 -8.21
CA ILE A 96 -17.21 1.24 -9.27
C ILE A 96 -18.17 0.06 -9.01
N THR A 97 -19.15 0.29 -8.12
CA THR A 97 -20.17 -0.67 -7.67
C THR A 97 -20.80 -1.39 -8.87
N PRO A 98 -20.84 -2.74 -8.87
CA PRO A 98 -21.43 -3.52 -9.96
C PRO A 98 -22.87 -3.13 -10.28
N GLY A 99 -23.28 -3.31 -11.53
CA GLY A 99 -24.65 -3.03 -11.99
C GLY A 99 -24.94 -1.58 -12.39
N ARG A 100 -23.99 -0.64 -12.22
CA ARG A 100 -24.13 0.76 -12.68
C ARG A 100 -22.87 1.31 -13.36
N ALA A 101 -23.03 2.45 -14.03
CA ALA A 101 -21.90 3.23 -14.54
C ALA A 101 -21.02 3.75 -13.37
N PRO A 102 -19.69 3.74 -13.51
CA PRO A 102 -18.79 4.31 -12.49
C PRO A 102 -19.03 5.81 -12.26
N ARG A 103 -18.98 6.25 -11.01
CA ARG A 103 -19.24 7.64 -10.61
C ARG A 103 -18.03 8.26 -9.93
N TYR A 104 -17.62 9.44 -10.40
CA TYR A 104 -16.44 10.14 -9.92
C TYR A 104 -16.80 11.33 -9.03
N ALA A 105 -15.96 11.62 -8.03
CA ALA A 105 -15.98 12.88 -7.31
C ALA A 105 -14.57 13.28 -6.87
N GLU A 106 -14.32 14.59 -6.82
CA GLU A 106 -13.02 15.15 -6.46
C GLU A 106 -13.12 16.42 -5.61
N ARG A 107 -12.03 16.72 -4.90
CA ARG A 107 -11.84 17.97 -4.17
C ARG A 107 -10.37 18.35 -4.24
N LYS A 108 -10.04 19.49 -4.84
CA LYS A 108 -8.64 19.96 -4.99
C LYS A 108 -7.69 18.84 -5.51
N PRO A 109 -8.09 18.09 -6.55
CA PRO A 109 -7.47 16.82 -6.98
C PRO A 109 -6.00 16.93 -7.39
N GLY A 110 -5.55 18.12 -7.78
CA GLY A 110 -4.18 18.42 -8.19
C GLY A 110 -3.27 18.89 -7.05
N ASN A 111 -3.79 19.11 -5.84
CA ASN A 111 -2.99 19.57 -4.71
C ASN A 111 -1.90 18.54 -4.37
N LYS A 112 -0.64 18.96 -4.42
CA LYS A 112 0.53 18.13 -4.12
C LYS A 112 0.81 18.11 -2.62
N PHE A 113 1.01 16.93 -2.06
CA PHE A 113 1.46 16.69 -0.69
C PHE A 113 2.67 15.75 -0.71
N ASN A 114 3.46 15.71 0.36
CA ASN A 114 4.39 14.60 0.53
C ASN A 114 3.58 13.29 0.72
N PRO A 115 3.72 12.25 -0.13
CA PRO A 115 2.89 11.05 -0.04
C PRO A 115 3.21 10.21 1.21
N GLY A 116 4.36 10.42 1.84
CA GLY A 116 4.83 9.63 2.97
C GLY A 116 4.83 8.14 2.65
N SER A 117 4.30 7.32 3.56
CA SER A 117 4.22 5.86 3.36
C SER A 117 3.18 5.38 2.32
N VAL A 118 2.39 6.26 1.69
CA VAL A 118 1.65 5.90 0.46
C VAL A 118 2.64 5.66 -0.69
N GLY A 119 3.76 6.39 -0.71
CA GLY A 119 4.85 6.21 -1.69
C GLY A 119 5.41 4.79 -1.76
N LYS A 120 5.23 3.95 -0.73
CA LYS A 120 5.70 2.55 -0.72
C LYS A 120 4.98 1.66 -1.76
N LEU A 121 3.83 2.09 -2.27
CA LEU A 121 3.18 1.44 -3.42
C LEU A 121 4.03 1.57 -4.70
N ALA A 122 4.77 2.67 -4.88
CA ALA A 122 5.71 2.83 -6.00
C ALA A 122 6.89 1.85 -5.91
N ILE A 123 7.35 1.52 -4.68
CA ILE A 123 8.37 0.47 -4.47
C ILE A 123 7.80 -0.92 -4.82
N ALA A 124 6.53 -1.18 -4.47
CA ALA A 124 5.87 -2.42 -4.87
C ALA A 124 5.75 -2.53 -6.41
N ALA A 125 5.29 -1.48 -7.09
CA ALA A 125 5.26 -1.44 -8.55
C ALA A 125 6.65 -1.69 -9.17
N GLY A 126 7.71 -1.05 -8.64
CA GLY A 126 9.09 -1.30 -9.06
C GLY A 126 9.56 -2.74 -8.85
N LEU A 127 9.27 -3.35 -7.69
CA LEU A 127 9.56 -4.76 -7.42
C LEU A 127 8.91 -5.68 -8.45
N PHE A 128 7.61 -5.55 -8.67
CA PHE A 128 6.89 -6.41 -9.61
C PHE A 128 7.32 -6.16 -11.07
N THR A 129 7.75 -4.93 -11.40
CA THR A 129 8.33 -4.60 -12.72
C THR A 129 9.66 -5.32 -12.91
N GLU A 130 10.56 -5.32 -11.92
CA GLU A 130 11.81 -6.06 -12.02
C GLU A 130 11.60 -7.58 -12.02
N LEU A 131 10.64 -8.11 -11.27
CA LEU A 131 10.27 -9.52 -11.33
C LEU A 131 9.77 -9.92 -12.74
N ALA A 132 8.94 -9.10 -13.37
CA ALA A 132 8.50 -9.31 -14.75
C ALA A 132 9.66 -9.16 -15.76
N ARG A 133 10.62 -8.27 -15.51
CA ARG A 133 11.81 -8.13 -16.37
C ARG A 133 12.77 -9.32 -16.24
N LEU A 134 12.89 -9.92 -15.06
CA LEU A 134 13.74 -11.10 -14.83
C LEU A 134 13.07 -12.38 -15.34
N PHE A 135 11.75 -12.52 -15.15
CA PHE A 135 10.97 -13.72 -15.49
C PHE A 135 9.68 -13.33 -16.24
N PRO A 136 9.78 -12.87 -17.50
CA PRO A 136 8.62 -12.39 -18.25
C PRO A 136 7.55 -13.47 -18.40
N GLU A 137 7.95 -14.68 -18.81
CA GLU A 137 7.04 -15.79 -19.11
C GLU A 137 6.73 -16.72 -17.91
N SER A 138 7.22 -16.42 -16.70
CA SER A 138 7.05 -17.33 -15.55
C SER A 138 6.70 -16.62 -14.24
N VAL A 139 5.39 -16.52 -13.98
CA VAL A 139 4.85 -16.13 -12.66
C VAL A 139 5.35 -17.05 -11.55
N GLU A 140 5.53 -18.35 -11.82
CA GLU A 140 6.07 -19.32 -10.86
C GLU A 140 7.49 -18.94 -10.41
N GLN A 141 8.38 -18.56 -11.34
CA GLN A 141 9.73 -18.11 -11.00
C GLN A 141 9.72 -16.81 -10.19
N ARG A 142 8.79 -15.88 -10.47
CA ARG A 142 8.60 -14.66 -9.66
C ARG A 142 8.18 -14.99 -8.23
N ILE A 143 7.19 -15.87 -8.05
CA ILE A 143 6.75 -16.38 -6.72
C ILE A 143 7.90 -17.08 -6.01
N ASN A 144 8.62 -17.96 -6.71
CA ASN A 144 9.73 -18.71 -6.15
C ASN A 144 10.85 -17.79 -5.66
N LEU A 145 11.24 -16.78 -6.46
CA LEU A 145 12.24 -15.79 -6.04
C LEU A 145 11.75 -15.01 -4.81
N LEU A 146 10.51 -14.52 -4.82
CA LEU A 146 9.94 -13.80 -3.68
C LEU A 146 9.93 -14.65 -2.39
N LYS A 147 9.65 -15.95 -2.50
CA LYS A 147 9.54 -16.88 -1.37
C LYS A 147 10.89 -17.36 -0.84
N THR A 148 11.86 -17.61 -1.73
CA THR A 148 13.13 -18.27 -1.37
C THR A 148 14.29 -17.31 -1.15
N ARG A 149 14.27 -16.10 -1.74
CA ARG A 149 15.33 -15.10 -1.53
C ARG A 149 15.22 -14.52 -0.13
N MET A 150 16.00 -15.11 0.78
CA MET A 150 16.23 -14.58 2.12
C MET A 150 17.19 -13.39 2.06
N VAL A 151 16.84 -12.30 2.74
CA VAL A 151 17.63 -11.07 2.81
C VAL A 151 17.78 -10.68 4.29
N THR A 152 19.02 -10.51 4.71
CA THR A 152 19.38 -10.08 6.07
C THR A 152 19.40 -8.57 6.17
N ALA A 153 18.82 -8.03 7.24
CA ALA A 153 18.82 -6.63 7.57
C ALA A 153 20.21 -6.16 8.04
N ASP A 154 20.63 -5.01 7.52
CA ASP A 154 21.90 -4.38 7.80
C ASP A 154 21.70 -2.85 7.97
N ARG A 155 22.77 -2.07 7.73
CA ARG A 155 22.75 -0.60 7.74
C ARG A 155 21.60 0.04 6.93
N TRP A 156 21.08 -0.59 5.88
CA TRP A 156 19.95 -0.06 5.10
C TRP A 156 18.65 0.04 5.91
N ALA A 157 18.51 -0.75 6.97
CA ALA A 157 17.40 -0.67 7.90
C ALA A 157 17.38 0.64 8.73
N GLN A 158 18.51 1.36 8.85
CA GLN A 158 18.72 2.30 9.95
C GLN A 158 18.51 3.80 9.60
N PRO A 159 17.90 4.59 10.51
CA PRO A 159 17.20 4.18 11.73
C PRO A 159 15.81 3.63 11.44
N ASN A 160 15.28 2.81 12.34
CA ASN A 160 13.91 2.33 12.25
C ASN A 160 13.12 2.50 13.56
N HIS A 161 11.81 2.65 13.43
CA HIS A 161 10.87 2.99 14.50
C HIS A 161 9.48 2.35 14.31
N HIS A 162 9.28 1.62 13.21
CA HIS A 162 8.03 0.94 12.91
C HIS A 162 8.16 -0.53 13.30
N GLU A 163 7.24 -1.01 14.14
CA GLU A 163 7.19 -2.41 14.52
C GLU A 163 6.69 -3.28 13.36
N ILE A 164 7.42 -4.37 13.10
CA ILE A 164 7.01 -5.44 12.20
C ILE A 164 6.46 -6.64 13.00
N PRO A 165 5.41 -7.31 12.50
CA PRO A 165 4.89 -8.56 13.06
C PRO A 165 5.74 -9.76 12.63
N ILE A 166 6.43 -10.36 13.60
CA ILE A 166 7.34 -11.50 13.40
C ILE A 166 6.73 -12.76 14.03
N TYR A 167 6.71 -13.87 13.28
CA TYR A 167 6.28 -15.17 13.79
C TYR A 167 7.37 -16.23 13.55
N ASP A 168 7.79 -16.88 14.64
CA ASP A 168 8.68 -18.03 14.62
C ASP A 168 7.81 -19.30 14.61
N ILE A 169 7.88 -20.08 13.53
CA ILE A 169 7.03 -21.27 13.33
C ILE A 169 7.44 -22.40 14.28
N GLU A 170 8.74 -22.64 14.43
CA GLU A 170 9.30 -23.74 15.25
C GLU A 170 9.01 -23.50 16.73
N LYS A 171 9.30 -22.29 17.21
CA LYS A 171 9.04 -21.91 18.61
C LYS A 171 7.59 -21.52 18.86
N ARG A 172 6.77 -21.40 17.81
CA ARG A 172 5.39 -20.88 17.81
C ARG A 172 5.23 -19.52 18.49
N THR A 173 6.30 -18.70 18.55
CA THR A 173 6.31 -17.40 19.24
C THR A 173 6.01 -16.24 18.29
N TYR A 174 5.44 -15.17 18.82
CA TYR A 174 5.13 -13.95 18.08
C TYR A 174 5.72 -12.73 18.79
N ALA A 175 6.29 -11.81 18.00
CA ALA A 175 6.72 -10.50 18.48
C ALA A 175 6.23 -9.40 17.53
N ALA A 176 5.87 -8.25 18.09
CA ALA A 176 5.81 -6.99 17.36
C ALA A 176 7.02 -6.16 17.82
N ARG A 177 7.94 -5.83 16.92
CA ARG A 177 9.13 -5.02 17.25
C ARG A 177 9.74 -4.34 16.05
N ALA A 178 10.53 -3.30 16.30
CA ALA A 178 11.46 -2.73 15.34
C ALA A 178 12.34 -3.82 14.67
N VAL A 179 12.73 -3.57 13.42
CA VAL A 179 13.75 -4.34 12.69
C VAL A 179 15.10 -4.19 13.42
N ARG A 180 15.92 -5.23 13.39
CA ARG A 180 17.27 -5.26 13.96
C ARG A 180 18.26 -5.79 12.93
N ASP A 181 19.50 -5.34 13.01
CA ASP A 181 20.59 -5.88 12.20
C ASP A 181 20.70 -7.40 12.45
N GLY A 182 20.86 -8.19 11.39
CA GLY A 182 20.80 -9.66 11.44
C GLY A 182 19.42 -10.28 11.25
N ASP A 183 18.32 -9.50 11.33
CA ASP A 183 16.97 -10.01 11.02
C ASP A 183 16.91 -10.53 9.58
N THR A 184 16.46 -11.77 9.38
CA THR A 184 16.47 -12.40 8.05
C THR A 184 15.07 -12.89 7.66
N PHE A 185 14.55 -12.32 6.58
CA PHE A 185 13.20 -12.53 6.05
C PHE A 185 13.24 -12.76 4.54
N SER A 186 12.22 -13.43 3.98
CA SER A 186 12.10 -13.54 2.52
C SER A 186 11.75 -12.20 1.87
N LEU A 187 11.95 -12.03 0.56
CA LEU A 187 11.45 -10.85 -0.15
C LEU A 187 9.93 -10.69 0.00
N TYR A 188 9.16 -11.78 0.05
CA TYR A 188 7.73 -11.76 0.33
C TYR A 188 7.43 -11.14 1.71
N GLU A 189 8.17 -11.55 2.75
CA GLU A 189 8.04 -10.98 4.10
C GLU A 189 8.50 -9.50 4.16
N TRP A 190 9.59 -9.14 3.48
CA TRP A 190 10.01 -7.74 3.35
C TRP A 190 8.98 -6.86 2.62
N THR A 191 8.29 -7.40 1.62
CA THR A 191 7.24 -6.71 0.87
C THR A 191 5.98 -6.55 1.72
N ASP A 192 5.57 -7.61 2.43
CA ASP A 192 4.51 -7.51 3.44
C ASP A 192 4.85 -6.45 4.49
N HIS A 193 6.03 -6.49 5.10
CA HIS A 193 6.43 -5.53 6.13
C HIS A 193 6.52 -4.08 5.60
N THR A 194 6.85 -3.91 4.32
CA THR A 194 6.83 -2.61 3.62
C THR A 194 5.41 -2.04 3.52
N LEU A 195 4.43 -2.88 3.15
CA LEU A 195 3.06 -2.44 2.90
C LEU A 195 2.21 -2.45 4.18
N SER A 196 2.12 -3.60 4.85
CA SER A 196 1.15 -3.88 5.92
C SER A 196 1.52 -3.27 7.28
N ALA A 197 2.78 -3.42 7.68
CA ALA A 197 3.37 -2.78 8.86
C ALA A 197 3.87 -1.36 8.56
N SER A 198 3.89 -0.97 7.28
CA SER A 198 4.39 0.33 6.83
C SER A 198 5.84 0.59 7.24
N SER A 199 6.68 -0.44 7.39
CA SER A 199 8.04 -0.28 7.89
C SER A 199 8.92 0.54 6.95
N ASN A 200 9.74 1.44 7.53
CA ASN A 200 10.69 2.25 6.77
C ASN A 200 11.97 1.46 6.45
N ALA A 201 12.39 0.60 7.37
CA ALA A 201 13.48 -0.34 7.18
C ALA A 201 13.17 -1.33 6.05
N ALA A 202 12.01 -1.99 6.13
CA ALA A 202 11.58 -2.94 5.12
C ALA A 202 11.52 -2.30 3.72
N ALA A 203 10.92 -1.10 3.60
CA ALA A 203 10.85 -0.38 2.34
C ALA A 203 12.22 -0.03 1.76
N SER A 204 13.21 0.24 2.62
CA SER A 204 14.56 0.62 2.20
C SER A 204 15.40 -0.61 1.83
N ILE A 205 15.26 -1.73 2.55
CA ILE A 205 15.83 -3.02 2.17
C ILE A 205 15.22 -3.50 0.85
N LEU A 206 13.90 -3.40 0.69
CA LEU A 206 13.22 -3.81 -0.52
C LEU A 206 13.68 -3.00 -1.73
N TRP A 207 13.67 -1.66 -1.65
CA TRP A 207 14.15 -0.82 -2.75
C TRP A 207 15.63 -1.08 -3.09
N LYS A 208 16.49 -1.35 -2.09
CA LYS A 208 17.86 -1.82 -2.31
C LYS A 208 17.88 -3.13 -3.13
N GLU A 209 17.11 -4.14 -2.76
CA GLU A 209 17.05 -5.39 -3.52
C GLU A 209 16.52 -5.18 -4.95
N VAL A 210 15.55 -4.29 -5.17
CA VAL A 210 15.07 -3.95 -6.53
C VAL A 210 16.17 -3.25 -7.36
N MET A 211 17.01 -2.39 -6.74
CA MET A 211 18.22 -1.86 -7.41
C MET A 211 19.22 -2.97 -7.78
N LEU A 212 19.38 -4.00 -6.94
CA LEU A 212 20.25 -5.13 -7.22
C LEU A 212 19.66 -6.01 -8.35
N MET A 213 18.35 -6.25 -8.39
CA MET A 213 17.68 -6.91 -9.51
C MET A 213 17.95 -6.17 -10.83
N ARG A 214 17.79 -4.84 -10.84
CA ARG A 214 18.10 -4.00 -12.01
C ARG A 214 19.57 -4.07 -12.41
N ARG A 215 20.50 -3.98 -11.45
CA ARG A 215 21.95 -3.92 -11.71
C ARG A 215 22.54 -5.25 -12.17
N PHE A 216 22.10 -6.37 -11.59
CA PHE A 216 22.70 -7.69 -11.81
C PHE A 216 21.91 -8.58 -12.77
N GLY A 217 20.64 -8.29 -13.03
CA GLY A 217 19.84 -9.03 -14.01
C GLY A 217 19.77 -10.52 -13.66
N ALA A 218 20.10 -11.40 -14.62
CA ALA A 218 20.15 -12.84 -14.42
C ALA A 218 21.21 -13.30 -13.39
N ALA A 219 22.16 -12.44 -13.01
CA ALA A 219 23.13 -12.69 -11.93
C ALA A 219 22.64 -12.21 -10.55
N TYR A 220 21.37 -11.83 -10.40
CA TYR A 220 20.75 -11.57 -9.10
C TYR A 220 20.34 -12.90 -8.44
N PRO A 221 20.62 -13.13 -7.13
CA PRO A 221 21.28 -12.21 -6.20
C PRO A 221 22.82 -12.19 -6.33
N PRO A 222 23.46 -11.02 -6.20
CA PRO A 222 24.93 -10.91 -6.18
C PRO A 222 25.54 -11.46 -4.89
N SER A 223 26.86 -11.64 -4.88
CA SER A 223 27.60 -11.90 -3.62
C SER A 223 27.60 -10.66 -2.72
N PRO A 224 27.83 -10.81 -1.39
CA PRO A 224 27.94 -9.69 -0.47
C PRO A 224 29.02 -8.66 -0.87
N GLU A 225 30.12 -9.13 -1.45
CA GLU A 225 31.23 -8.30 -1.93
C GLU A 225 30.80 -7.48 -3.13
N ALA A 226 30.12 -8.10 -4.10
CA ALA A 226 29.62 -7.42 -5.30
C ALA A 226 28.50 -6.41 -4.97
N GLU A 227 27.63 -6.71 -3.99
CA GLU A 227 26.66 -5.73 -3.45
C GLU A 227 27.39 -4.54 -2.80
N LYS A 228 28.37 -4.82 -1.92
CA LYS A 228 29.14 -3.79 -1.22
C LYS A 228 29.90 -2.90 -2.21
N GLN A 229 30.54 -3.49 -3.20
CA GLN A 229 31.30 -2.79 -4.25
C GLN A 229 30.37 -1.88 -5.06
N PHE A 230 29.22 -2.41 -5.52
CA PHE A 230 28.24 -1.63 -6.28
C PHE A 230 27.80 -0.36 -5.54
N PHE A 231 27.46 -0.45 -4.25
CA PHE A 231 27.03 0.74 -3.50
C PHE A 231 28.17 1.62 -2.96
N ALA A 232 29.43 1.21 -3.09
CA ALA A 232 30.60 1.99 -2.67
C ALA A 232 31.27 2.74 -3.83
N GLU A 233 31.38 2.10 -5.00
CA GLU A 233 32.18 2.59 -6.14
C GLU A 233 31.34 3.13 -7.29
N PHE A 234 30.07 2.72 -7.42
CA PHE A 234 29.24 3.19 -8.53
C PHE A 234 28.88 4.68 -8.35
N PRO A 235 28.90 5.50 -9.42
CA PRO A 235 28.70 6.93 -9.29
C PRO A 235 27.37 7.27 -8.59
N ARG A 236 27.44 8.15 -7.59
CA ARG A 236 26.29 8.54 -6.75
C ARG A 236 25.11 9.08 -7.59
N ASP A 237 25.40 9.76 -8.68
CA ASP A 237 24.38 10.28 -9.60
C ASP A 237 23.68 9.15 -10.37
N SER A 238 24.45 8.17 -10.86
CA SER A 238 23.91 6.97 -11.52
C SER A 238 23.11 6.09 -10.54
N LEU A 239 23.52 6.00 -9.27
CA LEU A 239 22.72 5.36 -8.22
C LEU A 239 21.38 6.08 -7.99
N ARG A 240 21.38 7.42 -7.93
CA ARG A 240 20.14 8.23 -7.84
C ARG A 240 19.24 7.97 -9.04
N ILE A 241 19.75 8.13 -10.26
CA ILE A 241 18.97 7.97 -11.51
C ILE A 241 18.34 6.57 -11.55
N MET A 242 19.12 5.52 -11.27
CA MET A 242 18.62 4.14 -11.23
C MET A 242 17.54 3.95 -10.16
N ALA A 243 17.76 4.44 -8.93
CA ALA A 243 16.80 4.29 -7.84
C ALA A 243 15.47 4.99 -8.14
N LEU A 244 15.53 6.20 -8.69
CA LEU A 244 14.35 6.99 -9.07
C LEU A 244 13.60 6.37 -10.24
N ASP A 245 14.30 5.93 -11.29
CA ASP A 245 13.67 5.27 -12.43
C ASP A 245 12.88 4.03 -11.99
N ILE A 246 13.52 3.12 -11.25
CA ILE A 246 12.92 1.85 -10.78
C ILE A 246 11.54 2.01 -10.15
N VAL A 247 11.31 3.06 -9.35
CA VAL A 247 10.05 3.26 -8.63
C VAL A 247 9.08 4.21 -9.33
N ASN A 248 9.56 5.05 -10.26
CA ASN A 248 8.72 6.04 -10.93
C ASN A 248 8.37 5.66 -12.37
N SER A 249 9.21 4.94 -13.13
CA SER A 249 8.89 4.53 -14.49
C SER A 249 7.68 3.59 -14.59
N PRO A 250 7.37 2.69 -13.62
CA PRO A 250 6.10 1.97 -13.61
C PRO A 250 4.89 2.90 -13.47
N LEU A 251 5.03 4.01 -12.73
CA LEU A 251 3.97 5.02 -12.62
C LEU A 251 3.77 5.78 -13.95
N ARG A 252 4.86 6.05 -14.69
CA ARG A 252 4.79 6.66 -16.03
C ARG A 252 4.15 5.73 -17.06
N ALA A 253 4.48 4.43 -17.01
CA ALA A 253 3.91 3.42 -17.90
C ALA A 253 2.37 3.32 -17.80
N ILE A 254 1.81 3.57 -16.61
CA ILE A 254 0.35 3.63 -16.38
C ILE A 254 -0.27 5.03 -16.53
N GLY A 255 0.48 5.99 -17.11
CA GLY A 255 -0.03 7.32 -17.46
C GLY A 255 -0.03 8.36 -16.33
N ILE A 256 0.51 8.06 -15.14
CA ILE A 256 0.62 9.04 -14.05
C ILE A 256 1.80 9.96 -14.35
N SER A 257 1.58 11.27 -14.44
CA SER A 257 2.65 12.22 -14.73
C SER A 257 3.66 12.38 -13.59
N ALA A 258 4.85 12.91 -13.89
CA ALA A 258 5.84 13.26 -12.88
C ALA A 258 5.30 14.31 -11.88
N ASP A 259 4.44 15.23 -12.35
CA ASP A 259 3.79 16.21 -11.50
C ASP A 259 2.75 15.59 -10.56
N ASP A 260 2.04 14.56 -10.99
CA ASP A 260 0.96 13.95 -10.21
C ASP A 260 1.46 13.03 -9.10
N TRP A 261 2.55 12.28 -9.32
CA TRP A 261 3.19 11.47 -8.27
C TRP A 261 4.67 11.16 -8.58
N GLN A 262 5.56 11.53 -7.65
CA GLN A 262 6.96 11.13 -7.60
C GLN A 262 7.36 10.61 -6.21
N LEU A 263 8.01 9.44 -6.15
CA LEU A 263 8.78 8.99 -4.98
C LEU A 263 10.26 9.33 -5.20
N GLY A 264 10.79 10.25 -4.40
CA GLY A 264 12.14 10.81 -4.60
C GLY A 264 13.24 10.29 -3.67
N SER A 265 12.94 9.62 -2.54
CA SER A 265 14.00 9.24 -1.60
C SER A 265 13.67 8.03 -0.72
N PHE A 266 14.72 7.28 -0.36
CA PHE A 266 14.67 6.16 0.58
C PHE A 266 13.99 6.50 1.92
N PHE A 267 13.41 5.50 2.58
CA PHE A 267 12.65 5.70 3.82
C PHE A 267 13.52 5.73 5.09
N THR A 268 14.79 5.33 5.00
CA THR A 268 15.79 5.35 6.08
C THR A 268 16.88 6.40 5.82
N ALA A 269 17.45 6.95 6.89
CA ALA A 269 18.51 7.97 6.78
C ALA A 269 19.79 7.40 6.16
N THR A 270 20.13 6.13 6.44
CA THR A 270 21.26 5.47 5.78
C THR A 270 21.02 5.28 4.30
N GLY A 271 19.83 4.85 3.88
CA GLY A 271 19.48 4.74 2.45
C GLY A 271 19.68 6.07 1.71
N LYS A 272 19.20 7.19 2.29
CA LYS A 272 19.40 8.55 1.75
C LYS A 272 20.87 9.02 1.72
N LYS A 273 21.74 8.48 2.59
CA LYS A 273 23.18 8.79 2.59
C LYS A 273 23.91 8.02 1.49
N ILE A 274 23.55 6.74 1.27
CA ILE A 274 24.14 5.89 0.24
C ILE A 274 23.68 6.38 -1.15
N VAL A 275 22.36 6.46 -1.36
CA VAL A 275 21.75 6.88 -2.62
C VAL A 275 21.15 8.29 -2.43
N PRO A 276 21.66 9.32 -3.14
CA PRO A 276 21.04 10.64 -3.15
C PRO A 276 19.58 10.56 -3.62
N GLY A 277 18.74 11.45 -3.11
CA GLY A 277 17.33 11.52 -3.48
C GLY A 277 16.88 12.92 -3.87
N GLU A 278 15.63 13.00 -4.28
CA GLU A 278 14.92 14.20 -4.72
C GLU A 278 13.65 14.43 -3.88
N GLY A 279 12.90 15.48 -4.23
CA GLY A 279 11.57 15.74 -3.69
C GLY A 279 10.62 14.57 -3.91
N SER A 280 9.70 14.37 -2.97
CA SER A 280 8.62 13.37 -3.07
C SER A 280 7.28 14.08 -2.92
N TRP A 281 6.42 13.96 -3.91
CA TRP A 281 5.09 14.56 -3.93
C TRP A 281 4.08 13.61 -4.56
N GLY A 282 2.81 13.80 -4.21
CA GLY A 282 1.68 13.12 -4.86
C GLY A 282 0.41 13.93 -4.67
N ASN A 283 -0.50 13.84 -5.63
CA ASN A 283 -1.84 14.42 -5.55
C ASN A 283 -2.93 13.32 -5.58
N PRO A 284 -4.17 13.62 -5.15
CA PRO A 284 -5.22 12.62 -5.14
C PRO A 284 -5.52 11.99 -6.51
N ARG A 285 -5.38 12.73 -7.62
CA ARG A 285 -5.71 12.24 -8.96
C ARG A 285 -4.72 11.17 -9.46
N GLY A 286 -3.42 11.44 -9.42
CA GLY A 286 -2.40 10.47 -9.85
C GLY A 286 -2.39 9.20 -8.99
N ILE A 287 -2.63 9.35 -7.69
CA ILE A 287 -2.72 8.21 -6.78
C ILE A 287 -4.03 7.41 -7.01
N LEU A 288 -5.13 8.05 -7.42
CA LEU A 288 -6.35 7.31 -7.79
C LEU A 288 -6.16 6.58 -9.13
N GLN A 289 -5.48 7.17 -10.12
CA GLN A 289 -5.10 6.49 -11.36
C GLN A 289 -4.32 5.19 -11.10
N TYR A 290 -3.44 5.17 -10.08
CA TYR A 290 -2.78 3.94 -9.63
C TYR A 290 -3.78 2.90 -9.12
N LEU A 291 -4.76 3.27 -8.28
CA LEU A 291 -5.78 2.32 -7.81
C LEU A 291 -6.63 1.76 -8.97
N ILE A 292 -6.95 2.59 -9.96
CA ILE A 292 -7.65 2.18 -11.18
C ILE A 292 -6.79 1.22 -12.00
N ALA A 293 -5.52 1.52 -12.21
CA ALA A 293 -4.59 0.63 -12.91
C ALA A 293 -4.38 -0.71 -12.17
N LEU A 294 -4.40 -0.69 -10.84
CA LEU A 294 -4.39 -1.89 -9.98
C LEU A 294 -5.62 -2.76 -10.23
N GLU A 295 -6.83 -2.19 -10.09
CA GLU A 295 -8.10 -2.90 -10.34
C GLU A 295 -8.29 -3.33 -11.81
N ARG A 296 -7.53 -2.74 -12.74
CA ARG A 296 -7.50 -3.11 -14.17
C ARG A 296 -6.54 -4.25 -14.51
N GLY A 297 -5.66 -4.65 -13.58
CA GLY A 297 -4.60 -5.62 -13.88
C GLY A 297 -3.41 -5.03 -14.65
N LYS A 298 -3.17 -3.72 -14.54
CA LYS A 298 -2.27 -2.96 -15.43
C LYS A 298 -1.13 -2.20 -14.73
N ILE A 299 -0.80 -2.49 -13.46
CA ILE A 299 0.42 -1.92 -12.83
C ILE A 299 1.69 -2.47 -13.49
N VAL A 300 1.66 -3.77 -13.81
CA VAL A 300 2.68 -4.48 -14.61
C VAL A 300 1.95 -5.48 -15.49
N ASP A 301 1.25 -6.40 -14.83
CA ASP A 301 0.33 -7.38 -15.41
C ASP A 301 -0.76 -7.75 -14.38
N GLU A 302 -1.69 -8.63 -14.78
CA GLU A 302 -2.84 -9.00 -13.96
C GLU A 302 -2.43 -9.67 -12.64
N TRP A 303 -1.51 -10.64 -12.70
CA TRP A 303 -1.01 -11.34 -11.51
C TRP A 303 -0.33 -10.38 -10.55
N SER A 304 0.58 -9.54 -11.05
CA SER A 304 1.33 -8.57 -10.24
C SER A 304 0.40 -7.56 -9.57
N SER A 305 -0.62 -7.09 -10.29
CA SER A 305 -1.61 -6.15 -9.77
C SER A 305 -2.49 -6.80 -8.69
N LEU A 306 -2.94 -8.04 -8.92
CA LEU A 306 -3.71 -8.81 -7.95
C LEU A 306 -2.90 -9.11 -6.68
N GLU A 307 -1.61 -9.41 -6.82
CA GLU A 307 -0.72 -9.68 -5.69
C GLU A 307 -0.44 -8.41 -4.86
N ILE A 308 -0.22 -7.26 -5.50
CA ILE A 308 -0.15 -5.95 -4.82
C ILE A 308 -1.46 -5.66 -4.07
N LYS A 309 -2.63 -5.92 -4.68
CA LYS A 309 -3.93 -5.76 -4.02
C LYS A 309 -4.04 -6.65 -2.78
N ARG A 310 -3.70 -7.93 -2.88
CA ARG A 310 -3.66 -8.88 -1.73
C ARG A 310 -2.74 -8.39 -0.62
N MET A 311 -1.57 -7.82 -0.94
CA MET A 311 -0.67 -7.24 0.07
C MET A 311 -1.23 -5.95 0.71
N MET A 312 -1.97 -5.12 -0.04
CA MET A 312 -2.65 -3.94 0.54
C MET A 312 -3.74 -4.32 1.55
N TYR A 313 -4.42 -5.45 1.31
CA TYR A 313 -5.45 -5.99 2.21
C TYR A 313 -4.90 -6.41 3.59
N MET A 314 -3.64 -6.87 3.61
CA MET A 314 -2.95 -7.33 4.81
C MET A 314 -2.61 -6.25 5.84
N THR A 315 -2.85 -4.97 5.49
CA THR A 315 -2.52 -3.80 6.31
C THR A 315 -3.38 -3.74 7.58
N ALA A 316 -2.74 -3.53 8.73
CA ALA A 316 -3.45 -3.56 10.01
C ALA A 316 -4.35 -2.33 10.18
N ARG A 317 -5.67 -2.53 10.27
CA ARG A 317 -6.73 -1.50 10.38
C ARG A 317 -6.78 -0.76 11.73
N ARG A 318 -5.62 -0.39 12.27
CA ARG A 318 -5.46 0.14 13.64
C ARG A 318 -5.85 1.62 13.77
N ILE A 319 -5.70 2.41 12.71
CA ILE A 319 -5.85 3.87 12.71
C ILE A 319 -6.25 4.41 11.32
N ARG A 320 -6.74 5.66 11.27
CA ARG A 320 -7.02 6.46 10.06
C ARG A 320 -8.26 5.94 9.29
N TYR A 321 -8.30 6.17 7.98
CA TYR A 321 -9.44 5.86 7.11
C TYR A 321 -10.00 4.44 7.34
N ALA A 322 -9.12 3.43 7.27
CA ALA A 322 -9.50 2.02 7.38
C ALA A 322 -9.86 1.56 8.80
N SER A 323 -9.73 2.40 9.83
CA SER A 323 -10.23 2.10 11.19
C SER A 323 -11.62 2.66 11.46
N SER A 324 -12.33 3.18 10.44
CA SER A 324 -13.72 3.60 10.61
C SER A 324 -14.60 2.40 11.00
N PRO A 325 -15.47 2.51 12.03
CA PRO A 325 -16.42 1.46 12.37
C PRO A 325 -17.37 1.10 11.21
N ALA A 326 -17.64 2.02 10.29
CA ALA A 326 -18.46 1.75 9.10
C ALA A 326 -17.80 0.77 8.11
N LEU A 327 -16.51 0.47 8.30
CA LEU A 327 -15.70 -0.41 7.46
C LEU A 327 -15.28 -1.70 8.19
N ASN A 328 -15.90 -2.04 9.32
CA ASN A 328 -15.59 -3.26 10.08
C ASN A 328 -15.92 -4.54 9.28
N GLU A 329 -17.07 -4.53 8.59
CA GLU A 329 -17.55 -5.63 7.74
C GLU A 329 -17.00 -5.58 6.31
N ALA A 330 -16.49 -4.43 5.86
CA ALA A 330 -16.00 -4.23 4.50
C ALA A 330 -14.62 -4.87 4.29
N ALA A 331 -14.34 -5.40 3.11
CA ALA A 331 -12.97 -5.64 2.68
C ALA A 331 -12.30 -4.31 2.28
N VAL A 332 -11.20 -3.97 2.93
CA VAL A 332 -10.50 -2.70 2.78
C VAL A 332 -9.04 -2.95 2.40
N PHE A 333 -8.69 -2.63 1.15
CA PHE A 333 -7.34 -2.73 0.59
C PHE A 333 -6.73 -1.34 0.67
N PHE A 334 -5.79 -1.09 1.59
CA PHE A 334 -5.39 0.29 1.88
C PHE A 334 -3.91 0.47 2.15
N LYS A 335 -3.45 1.69 1.91
CA LYS A 335 -2.16 2.19 2.41
C LYS A 335 -2.37 3.59 3.00
N SER A 336 -1.68 3.89 4.08
CA SER A 336 -1.63 5.25 4.62
C SER A 336 -0.20 5.73 4.81
N GLY A 337 -0.06 7.06 4.86
CA GLY A 337 1.17 7.79 5.11
C GLY A 337 0.89 8.98 6.03
N SER A 338 1.84 9.32 6.89
CA SER A 338 1.73 10.46 7.79
C SER A 338 3.09 11.09 7.99
N LEU A 339 3.16 12.42 8.02
CA LEU A 339 4.35 13.17 8.40
C LEU A 339 3.90 14.40 9.19
N TYR A 340 4.35 14.53 10.43
CA TYR A 340 4.03 15.68 11.26
C TYR A 340 5.29 16.27 11.88
N ARG A 341 5.29 17.59 12.06
CA ARG A 341 6.34 18.36 12.73
C ARG A 341 5.70 19.41 13.62
N CYS A 342 6.31 19.61 14.78
CA CYS A 342 5.91 20.60 15.76
C CYS A 342 7.00 21.66 15.95
N LYS A 343 6.59 22.83 16.40
CA LYS A 343 7.41 23.86 17.06
C LYS A 343 6.73 24.23 18.38
N GLU A 344 7.50 24.79 19.31
CA GLU A 344 6.93 25.34 20.54
C GLU A 344 5.95 26.48 20.22
N GLU A 345 4.82 26.49 20.93
CA GLU A 345 3.76 27.47 20.76
C GLU A 345 2.89 27.48 22.04
N ALA A 346 2.65 28.67 22.60
CA ALA A 346 1.85 28.81 23.81
C ALA A 346 0.41 28.28 23.60
N GLY A 347 -0.09 27.52 24.57
CA GLY A 347 -1.42 26.90 24.51
C GLY A 347 -1.55 25.70 23.55
N PHE A 348 -0.47 25.26 22.89
CA PHE A 348 -0.48 24.10 22.01
C PHE A 348 0.38 22.95 22.55
N SER A 349 -0.20 21.74 22.62
CA SER A 349 0.52 20.50 22.90
C SER A 349 0.60 19.63 21.65
N CYS A 350 1.84 19.34 21.24
CA CYS A 350 2.19 18.48 20.12
C CYS A 350 1.74 17.03 20.38
N GLY A 351 1.24 16.35 19.35
CA GLY A 351 0.87 14.93 19.45
C GLY A 351 1.05 14.17 18.15
N LYS A 352 0.97 12.83 18.24
CA LYS A 352 0.94 11.97 17.04
C LYS A 352 -0.20 12.41 16.13
N TYR A 353 0.11 12.72 14.87
CA TYR A 353 -0.84 13.22 13.86
C TYR A 353 -1.51 14.55 14.24
N LYS A 354 -0.84 15.35 15.08
CA LYS A 354 -1.29 16.66 15.55
C LYS A 354 -0.10 17.62 15.60
N GLY A 355 0.47 17.95 14.44
CA GLY A 355 1.55 18.93 14.29
C GLY A 355 1.06 20.36 14.03
N ASN A 356 1.84 21.38 14.42
CA ASN A 356 1.56 22.80 14.16
C ASN A 356 2.51 23.46 13.12
N VAL A 357 3.45 22.70 12.56
CA VAL A 357 4.28 23.14 11.41
C VAL A 357 3.96 22.34 10.16
N GLU A 358 3.76 21.04 10.33
CA GLU A 358 3.36 20.11 9.29
C GLU A 358 2.51 19.02 9.94
N ASN A 359 1.45 18.57 9.28
CA ASN A 359 0.60 17.49 9.75
C ASN A 359 -0.03 16.71 8.59
N ASN A 360 0.81 16.36 7.61
CA ASN A 360 0.43 15.60 6.43
C ASN A 360 -0.18 14.24 6.83
N MET A 361 -1.37 13.96 6.33
CA MET A 361 -2.05 12.68 6.45
C MET A 361 -2.61 12.24 5.11
N ASN A 362 -2.24 11.05 4.67
CA ASN A 362 -2.65 10.47 3.41
C ASN A 362 -3.22 9.07 3.65
N SER A 363 -4.35 8.78 3.02
CA SER A 363 -4.99 7.47 3.02
C SER A 363 -5.44 7.16 1.59
N VAL A 364 -5.09 5.98 1.10
CA VAL A 364 -5.64 5.39 -0.12
C VAL A 364 -6.35 4.12 0.28
N ALA A 365 -7.57 3.90 -0.21
CA ALA A 365 -8.32 2.69 0.06
C ALA A 365 -9.15 2.27 -1.15
N ILE A 366 -9.26 0.96 -1.33
CA ILE A 366 -10.31 0.29 -2.11
C ILE A 366 -11.19 -0.38 -1.07
N VAL A 367 -12.49 -0.17 -1.16
CA VAL A 367 -13.48 -0.67 -0.20
C VAL A 367 -14.51 -1.50 -0.96
N GLU A 368 -14.71 -2.73 -0.50
CA GLU A 368 -15.71 -3.68 -0.98
C GLU A 368 -16.63 -4.02 0.21
N GLN A 369 -17.85 -3.50 0.20
CA GLN A 369 -18.84 -3.71 1.26
C GLN A 369 -19.61 -5.02 1.05
N PRO A 370 -20.13 -5.66 2.12
CA PRO A 370 -20.99 -6.85 1.99
C PRO A 370 -22.30 -6.59 1.23
N ASP A 371 -22.75 -5.33 1.16
CA ASP A 371 -23.92 -4.92 0.36
C ASP A 371 -23.61 -4.71 -1.14
N GLY A 372 -22.41 -5.12 -1.59
CA GLY A 372 -21.99 -5.08 -2.99
C GLY A 372 -21.38 -3.76 -3.45
N ARG A 373 -21.46 -2.69 -2.63
CA ARG A 373 -20.82 -1.41 -2.95
C ARG A 373 -19.31 -1.57 -3.05
N CYS A 374 -18.72 -1.08 -4.14
CA CYS A 374 -17.29 -1.12 -4.39
C CYS A 374 -16.79 0.27 -4.80
N TYR A 375 -15.80 0.81 -4.10
CA TYR A 375 -15.29 2.15 -4.40
C TYR A 375 -13.82 2.32 -4.03
N MET A 376 -13.18 3.28 -4.69
CA MET A 376 -11.79 3.70 -4.48
C MET A 376 -11.77 5.13 -3.99
N VAL A 377 -10.87 5.44 -3.05
CA VAL A 377 -10.74 6.76 -2.44
C VAL A 377 -9.29 7.08 -2.12
N VAL A 378 -8.88 8.29 -2.49
CA VAL A 378 -7.64 8.91 -2.04
C VAL A 378 -8.00 10.16 -1.28
N LEU A 379 -7.60 10.24 -0.01
CA LEU A 379 -7.81 11.37 0.87
C LEU A 379 -6.45 11.85 1.40
N MET A 380 -6.12 13.10 1.13
CA MET A 380 -4.85 13.76 1.51
C MET A 380 -5.15 15.08 2.22
N SER A 381 -4.36 15.44 3.22
CA SER A 381 -4.54 16.68 3.98
C SER A 381 -3.26 17.11 4.69
N ASN A 382 -3.22 18.37 5.13
CA ASN A 382 -2.15 18.92 5.97
C ASN A 382 -2.77 19.76 7.12
N VAL A 383 -3.77 19.19 7.82
CA VAL A 383 -4.55 19.94 8.82
C VAL A 383 -3.75 20.15 10.10
N LEU A 384 -3.26 21.36 10.31
CA LEU A 384 -2.49 21.70 11.50
C LEU A 384 -3.34 21.63 12.78
N LYS A 385 -2.70 21.28 13.89
CA LYS A 385 -3.24 21.25 15.27
C LYS A 385 -4.43 20.33 15.54
N VAL A 386 -4.99 19.67 14.53
CA VAL A 386 -6.06 18.66 14.64
C VAL A 386 -5.46 17.26 14.58
N ASN A 387 -6.07 16.27 15.25
CA ASN A 387 -5.67 14.86 15.11
C ASN A 387 -6.17 14.31 13.75
N SER A 388 -5.33 14.40 12.73
CA SER A 388 -5.67 14.07 11.35
C SER A 388 -5.98 12.58 11.14
N ALA A 389 -5.55 11.70 12.06
CA ALA A 389 -5.93 10.28 12.01
C ALA A 389 -7.41 10.05 12.39
N VAL A 390 -7.92 10.77 13.39
CA VAL A 390 -9.35 10.73 13.77
C VAL A 390 -10.19 11.39 12.67
N GLU A 391 -9.74 12.51 12.12
CA GLU A 391 -10.46 13.17 11.02
C GLU A 391 -10.58 12.28 9.76
N HIS A 392 -9.51 11.60 9.35
CA HIS A 392 -9.59 10.66 8.21
C HIS A 392 -10.51 9.46 8.51
N GLN A 393 -10.60 9.02 9.77
CA GLN A 393 -11.54 7.98 10.21
C GLN A 393 -13.00 8.47 10.15
N THR A 394 -13.25 9.69 10.62
CA THR A 394 -14.56 10.34 10.57
C THR A 394 -15.01 10.60 9.12
N LEU A 395 -14.11 11.10 8.27
CA LEU A 395 -14.39 11.28 6.84
C LEU A 395 -14.72 9.96 6.15
N ALA A 396 -14.02 8.86 6.45
CA ALA A 396 -14.33 7.54 5.92
C ALA A 396 -15.78 7.09 6.22
N THR A 397 -16.25 7.33 7.45
CA THR A 397 -17.65 7.06 7.85
C THR A 397 -18.65 7.86 7.01
N TYR A 398 -18.35 9.12 6.71
CA TYR A 398 -19.25 9.99 5.94
C TYR A 398 -19.19 9.72 4.43
N ILE A 399 -18.03 9.37 3.89
CA ILE A 399 -17.86 8.99 2.48
C ILE A 399 -18.60 7.68 2.20
N ASP A 400 -18.47 6.67 3.07
CA ASP A 400 -19.21 5.42 2.91
C ASP A 400 -20.73 5.65 2.89
N ARG A 401 -21.22 6.50 3.81
CA ARG A 401 -22.63 6.92 3.86
C ARG A 401 -23.05 7.73 2.62
N ALA A 402 -22.20 8.60 2.11
CA ALA A 402 -22.47 9.40 0.91
C ALA A 402 -22.72 8.49 -0.30
N ILE A 403 -21.87 7.48 -0.50
CA ILE A 403 -21.99 6.51 -1.58
C ILE A 403 -23.32 5.75 -1.47
N LYS A 404 -23.70 5.31 -0.26
CA LYS A 404 -24.97 4.60 0.02
C LYS A 404 -26.22 5.48 -0.15
N THR A 405 -26.13 6.76 0.17
CA THR A 405 -27.26 7.70 0.01
C THR A 405 -27.47 8.08 -1.46
N ALA A 406 -26.40 8.16 -2.23
CA ALA A 406 -26.45 8.42 -3.67
C ALA A 406 -27.06 7.27 -4.50
N GLU A 407 -27.55 6.19 -3.87
CA GLU A 407 -28.22 5.05 -4.52
C GLU A 407 -29.75 5.09 -4.37
N LYS A 408 -30.28 5.95 -3.49
CA LYS A 408 -31.70 5.95 -3.09
C LYS A 408 -32.49 7.15 -3.61
N LYS A 409 -32.24 7.56 -4.86
CA LYS A 409 -32.83 8.79 -5.43
C LYS A 409 -33.48 8.63 -6.81
N ASP A 410 -33.74 7.40 -7.20
CA ASP A 410 -34.64 7.04 -8.29
C ASP A 410 -35.99 6.60 -7.69
#